data_AF-A0A6L7MVB8-F1
#
_entry.id   AF-A0A6L7MVB8-F1
#
_cell.length_a   1.000
_cell.length_b   1.000
_cell.length_c   1.000
_cell.angle_alpha   90.00
_cell.angle_beta   90.00
_cell.angle_gamma   90.00
#
_symmetry.space_group_name_H-M   'P 1'
#
loop_
_entity.id
_entity.type
_entity.pdbx_description
1 polymer ?
#
loop_
_entity_poly.entity_id
_entity_poly.type
_entity_poly.pdbx_seq_one_letter_code
_entity_poly.pdbx_strand_id
1 'polypeptide(L)'
;MEERRGFGGQPAERESLDMLHVGELGFAVEYRHVGEERGPSVHVFGEVEGREEEILRFDCFDRTPHYHYGFSYISEPQTLIDTAAVGDPLEWACERIGTRLPALLERAKAGHLAAACDPDALRDVAAELLARGRALAA
;
A
#
# COMPACT_ATOMS: atom_id res chain seq x y z
N MET A 1 9.93 -13.30 -24.99
CA MET A 1 9.95 -14.00 -23.69
C MET A 1 9.41 -13.00 -22.69
N GLU A 2 8.10 -12.98 -22.48
CA GLU A 2 7.48 -12.14 -21.47
C GLU A 2 7.88 -12.71 -20.11
N GLU A 3 8.78 -12.03 -19.42
CA GLU A 3 9.00 -12.27 -18.01
C GLU A 3 7.64 -12.14 -17.32
N ARG A 4 7.22 -13.18 -16.60
CA ARG A 4 6.05 -13.12 -15.73
C ARG A 4 6.33 -12.05 -14.66
N ARG A 5 5.94 -10.81 -14.94
CA ARG A 5 6.04 -9.68 -14.00
C ARG A 5 4.93 -9.85 -12.96
N GLY A 6 5.33 -9.85 -11.69
CA GLY A 6 4.42 -9.75 -10.55
C GLY A 6 3.81 -11.06 -10.03
N PHE A 7 3.42 -11.01 -8.76
CA PHE A 7 2.52 -11.98 -8.11
C PHE A 7 1.17 -11.98 -8.85
N GLY A 8 0.47 -13.12 -8.92
CA GLY A 8 -0.73 -13.31 -9.74
C GLY A 8 -2.00 -12.53 -9.31
N GLY A 9 -1.87 -11.53 -8.45
CA GLY A 9 -2.96 -10.65 -8.04
C GLY A 9 -3.13 -9.49 -9.02
N GLN A 10 -4.37 -9.09 -9.29
CA GLN A 10 -4.62 -7.91 -10.11
C GLN A 10 -4.26 -6.62 -9.32
N PRO A 11 -3.51 -5.68 -9.92
CA PRO A 11 -3.32 -4.36 -9.36
C PRO A 11 -4.67 -3.65 -9.23
N ALA A 12 -4.75 -2.69 -8.33
CA ALA A 12 -6.01 -1.99 -8.09
C ALA A 12 -6.39 -1.12 -9.29
N GLU A 13 -7.69 -1.01 -9.57
CA GLU A 13 -8.20 -0.16 -10.65
C GLU A 13 -8.19 1.31 -10.22
N ARG A 14 -7.03 1.96 -10.38
CA ARG A 14 -6.75 3.31 -9.87
C ARG A 14 -7.78 4.37 -10.24
N GLU A 15 -8.36 4.30 -11.43
CA GLU A 15 -9.37 5.27 -11.87
C GLU A 15 -10.68 5.21 -11.06
N SER A 16 -10.90 4.11 -10.35
CA SER A 16 -12.06 3.93 -9.45
C SER A 16 -11.79 4.35 -8.01
N LEU A 17 -10.53 4.63 -7.66
CA LEU A 17 -10.10 4.93 -6.29
C LEU A 17 -10.14 6.44 -6.01
N ASP A 18 -10.52 6.80 -4.78
CA ASP A 18 -10.39 8.17 -4.29
C ASP A 18 -8.91 8.44 -3.90
N MET A 19 -8.17 8.93 -4.89
CA MET A 19 -6.71 9.09 -4.84
C MET A 19 -6.27 10.34 -4.07
N LEU A 20 -5.34 10.14 -3.15
CA LEU A 20 -4.52 11.16 -2.51
C LEU A 20 -3.13 11.20 -3.15
N HIS A 21 -2.45 12.34 -3.09
CA HIS A 21 -1.14 12.51 -3.71
C HIS A 21 -0.16 13.25 -2.80
N VAL A 22 1.09 12.79 -2.80
CA VAL A 22 2.25 13.48 -2.20
C VAL A 22 3.38 13.44 -3.21
N GLY A 23 3.70 14.58 -3.81
CA GLY A 23 4.63 14.64 -4.93
C GLY A 23 4.16 13.78 -6.10
N GLU A 24 5.03 12.86 -6.55
CA GLU A 24 4.74 11.89 -7.61
C GLU A 24 4.13 10.57 -7.08
N LEU A 25 3.95 10.42 -5.77
CA LEU A 25 3.35 9.24 -5.17
C LEU A 25 1.83 9.38 -5.07
N GLY A 26 1.12 8.32 -5.44
CA GLY A 26 -0.34 8.19 -5.27
C GLY A 26 -0.68 7.25 -4.12
N PHE A 27 -1.74 7.56 -3.38
CA PHE A 27 -2.21 6.78 -2.25
C PHE A 27 -3.72 6.60 -2.32
N ALA A 28 -4.21 5.45 -1.91
CA ALA A 28 -5.64 5.21 -1.78
C ALA A 28 -5.92 4.14 -0.74
N VAL A 29 -7.17 4.11 -0.27
CA VAL A 29 -7.69 3.02 0.55
C VAL A 29 -9.06 2.62 0.01
N GLU A 30 -9.30 1.31 -0.09
CA GLU A 30 -10.59 0.73 -0.41
C GLU A 30 -10.93 -0.40 0.56
N TYR A 31 -12.20 -0.80 0.63
CA TYR A 31 -12.60 -1.99 1.37
C TYR A 31 -12.80 -3.14 0.39
N ARG A 32 -12.05 -4.21 0.58
CA ARG A 32 -12.00 -5.32 -0.39
C ARG A 32 -12.60 -6.58 0.22
N HIS A 33 -13.15 -7.40 -0.67
CA HIS A 33 -13.57 -8.77 -0.39
C HIS A 33 -12.78 -9.71 -1.29
N VAL A 34 -11.99 -10.61 -0.70
CA VAL A 34 -11.14 -11.56 -1.44
C VAL A 34 -11.39 -12.96 -0.89
N GLY A 35 -12.22 -13.73 -1.59
CA GLY A 35 -12.67 -15.03 -1.10
C GLY A 35 -13.44 -14.88 0.22
N GLU A 36 -12.92 -15.49 1.29
CA GLU A 36 -13.49 -15.36 2.64
C GLU A 36 -12.86 -14.23 3.48
N GLU A 37 -11.80 -13.60 2.98
CA GLU A 37 -11.16 -12.46 3.63
C GLU A 37 -11.90 -11.17 3.26
N ARG A 38 -11.87 -10.20 4.16
CA ARG A 38 -12.33 -8.85 3.91
C ARG A 38 -11.55 -7.87 4.77
N GLY A 39 -11.52 -6.62 4.35
CA GLY A 39 -10.96 -5.53 5.14
C GLY A 39 -10.45 -4.39 4.27
N PRO A 40 -9.95 -3.32 4.90
CA PRO A 40 -9.32 -2.22 4.21
C PRO A 40 -8.03 -2.66 3.51
N SER A 41 -7.80 -2.17 2.30
CA SER A 41 -6.52 -2.29 1.61
C SER A 41 -5.98 -0.90 1.31
N VAL A 42 -4.74 -0.65 1.73
CA VAL A 42 -4.05 0.61 1.49
C VAL A 42 -3.02 0.42 0.38
N HIS A 43 -3.07 1.31 -0.61
CA HIS A 43 -2.30 1.23 -1.83
C HIS A 43 -1.33 2.40 -1.93
N VAL A 44 -0.12 2.13 -2.40
CA VAL A 44 0.88 3.14 -2.75
C VAL A 44 1.33 2.91 -4.19
N PHE A 45 1.23 3.95 -5.02
CA PHE A 45 1.54 3.94 -6.44
C PHE A 45 2.64 4.93 -6.78
N GLY A 46 3.33 4.68 -7.89
CA GLY A 46 4.26 5.62 -8.49
C GLY A 46 4.96 5.05 -9.71
N GLU A 47 5.75 5.87 -10.37
CA GLU A 47 6.45 5.49 -11.59
C GLU A 47 7.67 4.62 -11.30
N VAL A 48 7.70 3.40 -11.85
CA VAL A 48 8.82 2.47 -11.82
C VAL A 48 9.12 2.00 -13.24
N GLU A 49 10.35 2.19 -13.71
CA GLU A 49 10.79 1.84 -15.08
C GLU A 49 9.90 2.46 -16.20
N GLY A 50 9.43 3.70 -16.03
CA GLY A 50 8.60 4.39 -17.02
C GLY A 50 7.16 3.89 -17.10
N ARG A 51 6.72 3.14 -16.09
CA ARG A 51 5.34 2.67 -15.94
C ARG A 51 4.82 3.04 -14.58
N GLU A 52 3.53 3.28 -14.55
CA GLU A 52 2.83 3.56 -13.33
C GLU A 52 2.45 2.25 -12.65
N GLU A 53 3.02 2.00 -11.48
CA GLU A 53 3.01 0.70 -10.83
C GLU A 53 2.42 0.78 -9.41
N GLU A 54 1.96 -0.35 -8.90
CA GLU A 54 1.56 -0.50 -7.50
C GLU A 54 2.76 -1.00 -6.69
N ILE A 55 3.32 -0.11 -5.87
CA ILE A 55 4.59 -0.31 -5.19
C ILE A 55 4.37 -1.03 -3.86
N LEU A 56 3.40 -0.59 -3.06
CA LEU A 56 3.06 -1.23 -1.80
C LEU A 56 1.56 -1.48 -1.76
N ARG A 57 1.18 -2.63 -1.21
CA ARG A 57 -0.20 -2.94 -0.85
C ARG A 57 -0.23 -3.49 0.56
N PHE A 58 -0.98 -2.86 1.45
CA PHE A 58 -1.27 -3.36 2.79
C PHE A 58 -2.71 -3.88 2.80
N ASP A 59 -2.88 -5.19 2.76
CA ASP A 59 -4.18 -5.84 2.88
C ASP A 59 -4.46 -6.06 4.38
N CYS A 60 -5.19 -5.12 5.00
CA CYS A 60 -5.49 -5.11 6.43
C CYS A 60 -6.72 -5.97 6.73
N PHE A 61 -6.70 -7.22 6.28
CA PHE A 61 -7.85 -8.12 6.38
C PHE A 61 -8.08 -8.65 7.79
N ASP A 62 -9.33 -9.00 8.08
CA ASP A 62 -9.78 -9.43 9.41
C ASP A 62 -9.05 -10.69 9.95
N ARG A 63 -8.64 -11.60 9.06
CA ARG A 63 -8.09 -12.91 9.45
C ARG A 63 -6.61 -13.04 9.11
N THR A 64 -6.19 -12.60 7.93
CA THR A 64 -4.79 -12.70 7.47
C THR A 64 -4.25 -11.35 7.00
N PRO A 65 -4.09 -10.37 7.88
CA PRO A 65 -3.53 -9.08 7.48
C PRO A 65 -2.08 -9.26 7.03
N HIS A 66 -1.74 -8.66 5.89
CA HIS A 66 -0.44 -8.82 5.25
C HIS A 66 -0.11 -7.63 4.35
N TYR A 67 1.11 -7.59 3.84
CA TYR A 67 1.51 -6.57 2.88
C TYR A 67 2.52 -7.08 1.85
N HIS A 68 2.60 -6.37 0.74
CA HIS A 68 3.41 -6.73 -0.43
C HIS A 68 4.39 -5.61 -0.79
N TYR A 69 5.59 -5.99 -1.23
CA TYR A 69 6.57 -5.09 -1.83
C TYR A 69 6.61 -5.27 -3.34
N GLY A 70 6.59 -4.16 -4.08
CA GLY A 70 6.56 -4.13 -5.53
C GLY A 70 5.40 -4.94 -6.10
N PHE A 71 4.18 -4.72 -5.60
CA PHE A 71 3.01 -5.57 -5.86
C PHE A 71 2.84 -5.95 -7.34
N SER A 72 2.98 -5.00 -8.26
CA SER A 72 2.78 -5.24 -9.70
C SER A 72 4.04 -5.65 -10.49
N TYR A 73 5.24 -5.59 -9.91
CA TYR A 73 6.50 -5.79 -10.67
C TYR A 73 7.59 -6.63 -9.96
N ILE A 74 7.41 -6.99 -8.69
CA ILE A 74 8.28 -7.90 -7.95
C ILE A 74 7.52 -9.19 -7.65
N SER A 75 8.16 -10.34 -7.92
CA SER A 75 7.63 -11.65 -7.54
C SER A 75 8.16 -12.04 -6.16
N GLU A 76 7.61 -11.44 -5.11
CA GLU A 76 7.90 -11.77 -3.71
C GLU A 76 6.64 -12.25 -2.98
N PRO A 77 6.78 -13.15 -1.99
CA PRO A 77 5.64 -13.52 -1.16
C PRO A 77 5.19 -12.36 -0.28
N GLN A 78 3.91 -12.38 0.10
CA GLN A 78 3.37 -11.47 1.11
C GLN A 78 4.11 -11.62 2.45
N THR A 79 4.19 -10.52 3.21
CA THR A 79 4.66 -10.52 4.59
C THR A 79 3.46 -10.41 5.53
N LEU A 80 3.28 -11.39 6.42
CA LEU A 80 2.21 -11.40 7.40
C LEU A 80 2.41 -10.31 8.46
N ILE A 81 1.31 -9.70 8.89
CA ILE A 81 1.28 -8.74 10.00
C ILE A 81 0.86 -9.49 11.26
N ASP A 82 1.74 -9.51 12.26
CA ASP A 82 1.43 -10.07 13.58
C ASP A 82 0.61 -9.08 14.41
N THR A 83 -0.71 -9.20 14.35
CA THR A 83 -1.65 -8.32 15.08
C THR A 83 -1.55 -8.44 16.59
N ALA A 84 -1.00 -9.53 17.13
CA ALA A 84 -0.74 -9.62 18.57
C ALA A 84 0.38 -8.66 18.99
N ALA A 85 1.34 -8.41 18.09
CA ALA A 85 2.45 -7.49 18.34
C ALA A 85 2.10 -6.03 17.99
N VAL A 86 1.32 -5.80 16.92
CA VAL A 86 1.11 -4.46 16.38
C VAL A 86 -0.27 -3.86 16.64
N GLY A 87 -1.26 -4.65 17.07
CA GLY A 87 -2.64 -4.20 17.24
C GLY A 87 -3.40 -4.10 15.92
N ASP A 88 -4.11 -2.98 15.72
CA ASP A 88 -4.92 -2.71 14.53
C ASP A 88 -4.03 -2.63 13.28
N PRO A 89 -4.21 -3.51 12.27
CA PRO A 89 -3.34 -3.56 11.10
C PRO A 89 -3.48 -2.34 10.20
N LEU A 90 -4.66 -1.70 10.14
CA LEU A 90 -4.85 -0.47 9.35
C LEU A 90 -4.12 0.70 10.01
N GLU A 91 -4.25 0.85 11.33
CA GLU A 91 -3.51 1.87 12.08
C GLU A 91 -2.00 1.70 11.91
N TRP A 92 -1.52 0.45 12.04
CA TRP A 92 -0.10 0.13 11.82
C TRP A 92 0.36 0.47 10.40
N ALA A 93 -0.41 0.10 9.36
CA ALA A 93 -0.06 0.38 7.97
C ALA A 93 0.04 1.89 7.70
N CYS A 94 -0.95 2.68 8.15
CA CYS A 94 -0.93 4.13 8.02
C CYS A 94 0.26 4.75 8.78
N GLU A 95 0.57 4.27 9.99
CA GLU A 95 1.76 4.72 10.73
C GLU A 95 3.06 4.42 9.96
N ARG A 96 3.17 3.25 9.31
CA ARG A 96 4.33 2.91 8.46
C ARG A 96 4.44 3.86 7.27
N ILE A 97 3.34 4.25 6.63
CA ILE A 97 3.35 5.25 5.55
C ILE A 97 3.87 6.59 6.09
N GLY A 98 3.34 7.08 7.22
CA GLY A 98 3.73 8.37 7.78
C GLY A 98 5.16 8.45 8.33
N THR A 99 5.79 7.31 8.65
CA THR A 99 7.08 7.30 9.38
C THR A 99 8.21 6.51 8.71
N ARG A 100 7.88 5.59 7.79
CA ARG A 100 8.84 4.62 7.23
C ARG A 100 8.80 4.49 5.71
N LEU A 101 7.92 5.22 5.01
CA LEU A 101 7.72 5.04 3.56
C LEU A 101 9.03 5.05 2.73
N PRO A 102 9.99 5.98 2.91
CA PRO A 102 11.25 5.95 2.16
C PRO A 102 12.01 4.61 2.23
N ALA A 103 12.06 3.98 3.41
CA ALA A 103 12.73 2.70 3.59
C ALA A 103 11.94 1.54 2.96
N LEU A 104 10.61 1.63 2.94
CA LEU A 104 9.74 0.65 2.30
C LEU A 104 9.84 0.72 0.76
N LEU A 105 9.94 1.94 0.21
CA LEU A 105 10.17 2.17 -1.21
C LEU A 105 11.51 1.57 -1.66
N GLU A 106 12.58 1.76 -0.88
CA GLU A 106 13.88 1.12 -1.14
C GLU A 106 13.76 -0.41 -1.18
N ARG A 107 13.07 -1.01 -0.18
CA ARG A 107 12.83 -2.47 -0.14
C ARG A 107 11.98 -2.96 -1.32
N ALA A 108 11.12 -2.11 -1.85
CA ALA A 108 10.31 -2.33 -3.04
C ALA A 108 11.05 -2.02 -4.36
N LYS A 109 12.37 -1.72 -4.33
CA LYS A 109 13.14 -1.32 -5.52
C LYS A 109 12.59 -0.07 -6.23
N ALA A 110 11.95 0.82 -5.48
CA ALA A 110 11.43 2.12 -5.92
C ALA A 110 12.06 3.29 -5.14
N GLY A 111 13.30 3.10 -4.68
CA GLY A 111 14.00 4.06 -3.81
C GLY A 111 14.22 5.44 -4.43
N HIS A 112 14.19 5.57 -5.76
CA HIS A 112 14.29 6.87 -6.44
C HIS A 112 13.13 7.81 -6.08
N LEU A 113 11.96 7.27 -5.74
CA LEU A 113 10.77 8.03 -5.32
C LEU A 113 10.87 8.53 -3.88
N ALA A 114 11.89 8.13 -3.11
CA ALA A 114 12.07 8.59 -1.73
C ALA A 114 12.29 10.10 -1.64
N ALA A 115 12.76 10.74 -2.71
CA ALA A 115 12.91 12.20 -2.78
C ALA A 115 11.56 12.96 -2.75
N ALA A 116 10.46 12.29 -3.14
CA ALA A 116 9.11 12.86 -3.11
C ALA A 116 8.44 12.80 -1.72
N CYS A 117 9.07 12.12 -0.76
CA CYS A 117 8.53 11.90 0.58
C CYS A 117 8.74 13.10 1.51
N ASP A 118 7.90 14.12 1.40
CA ASP A 118 7.83 15.18 2.42
C ASP A 118 7.25 14.62 3.75
N PRO A 119 7.99 14.70 4.88
CA PRO A 119 7.56 14.04 6.11
C PRO A 119 6.25 14.56 6.71
N ASP A 120 5.92 15.84 6.54
CA ASP A 120 4.66 16.42 7.04
C ASP A 120 3.49 15.96 6.17
N ALA A 121 3.64 16.08 4.84
CA ALA A 121 2.62 15.61 3.89
C ALA A 121 2.34 14.11 4.01
N LEU A 122 3.36 13.29 4.31
CA LEU A 122 3.18 11.86 4.57
C LEU A 122 2.40 11.57 5.85
N ARG A 123 2.56 12.39 6.90
CA ARG A 123 1.75 12.26 8.12
C ARG A 123 0.29 12.64 7.86
N ASP A 124 0.07 13.70 7.10
CA ASP A 124 -1.29 14.15 6.73
C ASP A 124 -2.00 13.09 5.87
N VAL A 125 -1.33 12.56 4.84
CA VAL A 125 -1.91 11.52 3.98
C VAL A 125 -2.19 10.23 4.77
N ALA A 126 -1.30 9.85 5.69
CA ALA A 126 -1.49 8.69 6.55
C ALA A 126 -2.73 8.84 7.45
N ALA A 127 -2.94 10.02 8.04
CA ALA A 127 -4.10 10.30 8.87
C ALA A 127 -5.41 10.24 8.06
N GLU A 128 -5.41 10.79 6.84
CA GLU A 128 -6.56 10.76 5.94
C GLU A 128 -6.88 9.34 5.46
N LEU A 129 -5.88 8.54 5.09
CA LEU A 129 -6.06 7.12 4.74
C LEU A 129 -6.67 6.32 5.89
N LEU A 130 -6.22 6.56 7.12
CA LEU A 130 -6.77 5.91 8.31
C LEU A 130 -8.25 6.30 8.50
N ALA A 131 -8.57 7.59 8.39
CA ALA A 131 -9.94 8.07 8.52
C ALA A 131 -10.87 7.47 7.46
N ARG A 132 -10.45 7.46 6.19
CA ARG A 132 -11.18 6.86 5.08
C ARG A 132 -11.35 5.36 5.26
N GLY A 133 -10.28 4.64 5.62
CA GLY A 133 -10.32 3.20 5.85
C GLY A 133 -11.28 2.80 6.97
N ARG A 134 -11.31 3.56 8.07
CA ARG A 134 -12.28 3.34 9.16
C ARG A 134 -13.71 3.62 8.71
N ALA A 135 -13.94 4.66 7.91
CA ALA A 135 -15.28 4.99 7.40
C ALA A 135 -15.82 3.91 6.43
N LEU A 136 -14.95 3.29 5.63
CA LEU A 136 -15.33 2.21 4.73
C LEU A 136 -15.65 0.89 5.45
N ALA A 137 -15.14 0.70 6.67
CA ALA A 137 -15.34 -0.50 7.48
C ALA A 137 -16.51 -0.39 8.48
N ALA A 138 -17.19 0.76 8.53
CA ALA A 138 -18.32 1.05 9.41
C ALA A 138 -19.66 0.55 8.84
#